data_AF-A0A0D1D1E5-F1
#
_entry.id   AF-A0A0D1D1E5-F1
#
_cell.length_a   1.000
_cell.length_b   1.000
_cell.length_c   1.000
_cell.angle_alpha   90.00
_cell.angle_beta   90.00
_cell.angle_gamma   90.00
#
_symmetry.space_group_name_H-M   'P 1'
#
loop_
_entity.id
_entity.type
_entity.pdbx_description
1 polymer ?
#
loop_
_entity_poly.entity_id
_entity_poly.type
_entity_poly.pdbx_seq_one_letter_code
_entity_poly.pdbx_strand_id
1 'polypeptide(L)'
;MHLTGRRSGRQPSWLLAGLFASVLLFGITSAAPVVGDEIEPASKNALAVGSRDHSASSSRPGDSAMHATVLDDTLLHAPLPTLHRRAGGYSSWDSQPQYSEHPSIHYPGEGWKVYRRPNSQTVKVTRYDPRVNIPVVESTYEELSAEDKKSVRNAFPGFKQLQANGWRVDGVNFRPDIGENIMDQRGIYYQRGRGPQTISVKSVNGKYSRYEFQYHTRDLLGRPTEKWATYEKLPEHLQRYLRWTAQYSETMPAWAAAIPHVRKRSSTPLQLEKRRESVGSNEVDTMSATDRLPVRTEDQESTHPLMHKRAWPYHQQLRTVLYPGKKIVLVRIRGKYRFQIVSEDGTQILQSMKWRQLPSEVRAGLRRMSPRIENVATHSVPEAEARNYGVLVGNHIYDLNNAYFHPSFPSATIHVVRSQHGQTLFQMGDHAEPVVFWGLPSHLRDYLEQHQSVRDFVVQAQRETPRPSWFRG
;
A
#
# COMPACT_ATOMS: atom_id res chain seq x y z
N MET A 1 7.50 -8.47 -85.01
CA MET A 1 7.70 -9.53 -84.00
C MET A 1 7.55 -8.93 -82.61
N HIS A 2 6.44 -9.24 -81.93
CA HIS A 2 6.28 -9.66 -80.51
C HIS A 2 7.46 -9.45 -79.53
N LEU A 3 7.32 -9.01 -78.27
CA LEU A 3 6.21 -9.00 -77.30
C LEU A 3 6.50 -7.99 -76.15
N THR A 4 5.49 -7.25 -75.72
CA THR A 4 5.40 -6.57 -74.40
C THR A 4 4.49 -7.38 -73.47
N GLY A 5 4.87 -7.62 -72.22
CA GLY A 5 4.05 -8.36 -71.25
C GLY A 5 4.11 -7.79 -69.83
N ARG A 6 3.03 -7.09 -69.42
CA ARG A 6 2.69 -6.75 -68.02
C ARG A 6 1.90 -7.91 -67.40
N ARG A 7 2.27 -8.36 -66.19
CA ARG A 7 1.44 -9.26 -65.36
C ARG A 7 0.79 -8.48 -64.22
N SER A 8 -0.54 -8.36 -64.25
CA SER A 8 -1.38 -7.97 -63.12
C SER A 8 -1.87 -9.24 -62.41
N GLY A 9 -1.44 -9.45 -61.17
CA GLY A 9 -1.89 -10.55 -60.33
C GLY A 9 -3.15 -10.16 -59.55
N ARG A 10 -4.32 -10.64 -60.00
CA ARG A 10 -5.55 -10.66 -59.18
C ARG A 10 -5.39 -11.74 -58.11
N GLN A 11 -5.44 -11.35 -56.84
CA GLN A 11 -5.59 -12.31 -55.74
C GLN A 11 -6.99 -12.93 -55.75
N PRO A 12 -7.15 -14.20 -55.31
CA PRO A 12 -8.41 -14.91 -55.40
C PRO A 12 -9.28 -14.59 -54.17
N SER A 13 -10.39 -13.88 -54.40
CA SER A 13 -11.35 -13.43 -53.37
C SER A 13 -12.21 -14.54 -52.74
N TRP A 14 -12.08 -15.79 -53.18
CA TRP A 14 -12.93 -16.90 -52.71
C TRP A 14 -12.50 -17.47 -51.34
N LEU A 15 -11.26 -17.20 -50.88
CA LEU A 15 -10.82 -17.65 -49.55
C LEU A 15 -11.46 -16.86 -48.39
N LEU A 16 -11.91 -15.62 -48.62
CA LEU A 16 -12.57 -14.81 -47.59
C LEU A 16 -14.04 -15.21 -47.37
N ALA A 17 -14.72 -15.75 -48.38
CA ALA A 17 -16.11 -16.18 -48.25
C ALA A 17 -16.26 -17.45 -47.40
N GLY A 18 -15.29 -18.37 -47.44
CA GLY A 18 -15.34 -19.61 -46.66
C GLY A 18 -15.21 -19.41 -45.15
N LEU A 19 -14.54 -18.35 -44.71
CA LEU A 19 -14.29 -18.09 -43.29
C LEU A 19 -15.51 -17.46 -42.58
N PHE A 20 -16.34 -16.73 -43.31
CA PHE A 20 -17.58 -16.13 -42.78
C PHE A 20 -18.72 -17.14 -42.61
N ALA A 21 -18.81 -18.14 -43.49
CA ALA A 21 -19.85 -19.18 -43.39
C ALA A 21 -19.69 -20.07 -42.15
N SER A 22 -18.45 -20.38 -41.75
CA SER A 22 -18.17 -21.23 -40.58
C SER A 22 -18.49 -20.56 -39.24
N VAL A 23 -18.47 -19.22 -39.16
CA VAL A 23 -18.80 -18.49 -37.93
C VAL A 23 -20.30 -18.42 -37.68
N LEU A 24 -21.12 -18.40 -38.75
CA LEU A 24 -22.58 -18.37 -38.62
C LEU A 24 -23.18 -19.72 -38.20
N LEU A 25 -22.58 -20.85 -38.57
CA LEU A 25 -23.08 -22.18 -38.23
C LEU A 25 -22.85 -22.58 -36.76
N PHE A 26 -21.94 -21.93 -36.05
CA PHE A 26 -21.70 -22.20 -34.61
C PHE A 26 -22.54 -21.35 -33.64
N GLY A 27 -23.35 -20.42 -34.16
CA GLY A 27 -24.15 -19.51 -33.32
C GLY A 27 -25.50 -20.04 -32.82
N ILE A 28 -25.98 -21.20 -33.30
CA ILE A 28 -27.38 -21.62 -33.10
C ILE A 28 -27.55 -22.77 -32.08
N THR A 29 -26.49 -23.38 -31.55
CA THR A 29 -26.60 -24.60 -30.70
C THR A 29 -26.42 -24.41 -29.19
N SER A 30 -26.65 -23.22 -28.63
CA SER A 30 -26.60 -23.03 -27.16
C SER A 30 -27.83 -22.32 -26.59
N ALA A 31 -28.96 -23.02 -26.62
CA ALA A 31 -30.09 -22.77 -25.72
C ALA A 31 -30.44 -24.10 -25.05
N ALA A 32 -29.98 -24.28 -23.81
CA ALA A 32 -30.40 -25.39 -22.96
C ALA A 32 -31.52 -24.91 -22.01
N PRO A 33 -32.52 -25.75 -21.72
CA PRO A 33 -33.71 -25.37 -20.98
C PRO A 33 -33.43 -25.20 -19.48
N VAL A 34 -34.06 -24.18 -18.89
CA VAL A 34 -34.15 -23.96 -17.45
C VAL A 34 -35.20 -24.92 -16.90
N VAL A 35 -34.77 -25.90 -16.11
CA VAL A 35 -35.64 -26.73 -15.26
C VAL A 35 -35.41 -26.27 -13.83
N GLY A 36 -36.45 -25.72 -13.22
CA GLY A 36 -36.48 -25.38 -11.81
C GLY A 36 -36.76 -26.62 -10.98
N ASP A 37 -36.00 -26.79 -9.90
CA ASP A 37 -36.42 -27.62 -8.77
C ASP A 37 -36.29 -26.78 -7.49
N GLU A 38 -37.46 -26.48 -6.97
CA GLU A 38 -37.75 -25.95 -5.65
C GLU A 38 -37.66 -27.11 -4.67
N ILE A 39 -36.67 -27.07 -3.77
CA ILE A 39 -36.57 -28.00 -2.64
C ILE A 39 -36.36 -27.19 -1.37
N GLU A 40 -37.47 -26.99 -0.64
CA GLU A 40 -37.46 -26.82 0.81
C GLU A 40 -36.71 -27.97 1.48
N PRO A 41 -36.07 -27.70 2.62
CA PRO A 41 -36.38 -28.58 3.74
C PRO A 41 -36.70 -27.85 5.03
N ALA A 42 -37.88 -28.16 5.54
CA ALA A 42 -38.28 -28.00 6.93
C ALA A 42 -37.76 -29.15 7.82
N SER A 43 -37.88 -28.91 9.14
CA SER A 43 -37.71 -29.83 10.29
C SER A 43 -36.29 -29.90 10.89
N LYS A 44 -36.06 -29.35 12.09
CA LYS A 44 -36.41 -29.85 13.44
C LYS A 44 -35.65 -31.14 13.82
N ASN A 45 -34.74 -31.01 14.81
CA ASN A 45 -34.52 -31.87 15.99
C ASN A 45 -33.22 -31.35 16.68
N ALA A 46 -33.28 -30.77 17.89
CA ALA A 46 -33.46 -31.40 19.19
C ALA A 46 -32.27 -32.29 19.65
N LEU A 47 -31.55 -31.76 20.65
CA LEU A 47 -30.92 -32.44 21.79
C LEU A 47 -29.99 -33.64 21.56
N ALA A 48 -28.71 -33.47 21.93
CA ALA A 48 -27.99 -34.43 22.77
C ALA A 48 -26.73 -33.77 23.37
N VAL A 49 -26.83 -33.43 24.66
CA VAL A 49 -25.68 -33.20 25.56
C VAL A 49 -25.06 -34.56 25.84
N GLY A 50 -23.78 -34.72 25.53
CA GLY A 50 -23.01 -35.92 25.80
C GLY A 50 -21.63 -35.54 26.34
N SER A 51 -21.56 -35.39 27.66
CA SER A 51 -20.31 -35.33 28.41
C SER A 51 -19.57 -36.65 28.25
N ARG A 52 -18.29 -36.63 27.89
CA ARG A 52 -17.42 -37.80 28.02
C ARG A 52 -16.02 -37.39 28.41
N ASP A 53 -15.78 -37.51 29.70
CA ASP A 53 -14.48 -37.55 30.33
C ASP A 53 -13.68 -38.73 29.78
N HIS A 54 -12.43 -38.48 29.39
CA HIS A 54 -11.41 -39.50 29.34
C HIS A 54 -10.13 -38.97 30.00
N SER A 55 -9.92 -39.48 31.20
CA SER A 55 -8.70 -39.39 31.99
C SER A 55 -7.52 -40.08 31.30
N ALA A 56 -6.36 -39.42 31.41
CA ALA A 56 -5.02 -39.91 31.70
C ALA A 56 -4.46 -41.20 31.03
N SER A 57 -3.33 -41.04 30.35
CA SER A 57 -2.15 -41.91 30.42
C SER A 57 -0.96 -41.13 29.85
N SER A 58 -0.01 -40.61 30.66
CA SER A 58 1.08 -41.29 31.36
C SER A 58 2.04 -42.07 30.44
N SER A 59 3.03 -41.38 29.87
CA SER A 59 4.41 -41.90 29.69
C SER A 59 5.37 -40.81 29.19
N ARG A 60 6.31 -40.43 30.04
CA ARG A 60 7.67 -39.94 29.74
C ARG A 60 8.63 -41.04 30.26
N PRO A 61 9.95 -41.06 29.96
CA PRO A 61 10.75 -40.13 29.16
C PRO A 61 11.59 -40.85 28.08
N GLY A 62 12.08 -40.11 27.09
CA GLY A 62 13.06 -40.60 26.12
C GLY A 62 14.04 -39.49 25.79
N ASP A 63 15.18 -39.52 26.47
CA ASP A 63 16.36 -38.70 26.18
C ASP A 63 16.84 -38.95 24.74
N SER A 64 17.01 -37.87 23.98
CA SER A 64 17.84 -37.86 22.79
C SER A 64 18.42 -36.47 22.62
N ALA A 65 19.57 -36.30 23.26
CA ALA A 65 20.55 -35.30 22.90
C ALA A 65 21.09 -35.64 21.51
N MET A 66 20.86 -34.78 20.51
CA MET A 66 21.63 -34.75 19.27
C MET A 66 21.71 -33.33 18.70
N HIS A 67 22.96 -32.87 18.60
CA HIS A 67 23.52 -31.91 17.66
C HIS A 67 22.99 -30.46 17.66
N ALA A 68 23.64 -29.64 18.50
CA ALA A 68 23.87 -28.23 18.20
C ALA A 68 24.64 -28.10 16.88
N THR A 69 23.96 -27.66 15.83
CA THR A 69 24.61 -27.22 14.60
C THR A 69 25.15 -25.82 14.85
N VAL A 70 26.46 -25.74 15.01
CA VAL A 70 27.24 -24.50 14.94
C VAL A 70 27.00 -23.92 13.54
N LEU A 71 26.26 -22.81 13.46
CA LEU A 71 26.19 -22.01 12.23
C LEU A 71 27.41 -21.11 12.20
N ASP A 72 28.25 -21.44 11.22
CA ASP A 72 29.49 -20.83 10.81
C ASP A 72 29.30 -19.34 10.48
N ASP A 73 30.23 -18.54 11.00
CA ASP A 73 30.28 -17.08 10.98
C ASP A 73 31.03 -16.61 9.72
N THR A 74 30.50 -16.97 8.55
CA THR A 74 31.11 -16.67 7.24
C THR A 74 30.09 -16.13 6.24
N LEU A 75 29.58 -14.92 6.49
CA LEU A 75 29.07 -14.04 5.43
C LEU A 75 29.91 -12.76 5.35
N LEU A 76 31.14 -13.01 4.87
CA LEU A 76 31.82 -12.28 3.80
C LEU A 76 31.20 -10.95 3.39
N HIS A 77 31.99 -9.90 3.64
CA HIS A 77 31.99 -8.62 2.95
C HIS A 77 31.48 -8.71 1.50
N ALA A 78 30.35 -8.08 1.22
CA ALA A 78 29.96 -7.75 -0.14
C ALA A 78 30.98 -6.74 -0.69
N PRO A 79 31.73 -7.05 -1.77
CA PRO A 79 32.57 -6.06 -2.41
C PRO A 79 31.69 -4.98 -3.03
N LEU A 80 32.09 -3.71 -2.82
CA LEU A 80 31.51 -2.56 -3.51
C LEU A 80 31.51 -2.82 -5.03
N PRO A 81 30.47 -2.41 -5.78
CA PRO A 81 30.42 -2.62 -7.22
C PRO A 81 31.59 -1.88 -7.88
N THR A 82 32.53 -2.64 -8.43
CA THR A 82 33.62 -2.11 -9.25
C THR A 82 33.04 -1.60 -10.56
N LEU A 83 32.97 -0.28 -10.71
CA LEU A 83 32.74 0.40 -11.97
C LEU A 83 33.85 0.01 -12.97
N HIS A 84 33.59 -0.98 -13.81
CA HIS A 84 34.47 -1.32 -14.93
C HIS A 84 34.42 -0.20 -15.97
N ARG A 85 35.28 0.80 -15.81
CA ARG A 85 35.56 1.80 -16.85
C ARG A 85 36.46 1.13 -17.90
N ARG A 86 35.87 0.63 -18.99
CA ARG A 86 36.65 0.26 -20.20
C ARG A 86 37.36 1.52 -20.72
N ALA A 87 38.68 1.60 -20.54
CA ALA A 87 39.55 2.37 -21.43
C ALA A 87 39.50 1.69 -22.81
N GLY A 88 39.37 2.35 -23.95
CA GLY A 88 39.81 3.69 -24.34
C GLY A 88 40.60 3.51 -25.65
N GLY A 89 39.92 3.13 -26.74
CA GLY A 89 40.48 3.04 -28.09
C GLY A 89 39.62 3.86 -29.03
N TYR A 90 40.14 5.00 -29.46
CA TYR A 90 39.47 5.95 -30.35
C TYR A 90 39.36 5.36 -31.77
N SER A 91 38.16 5.00 -32.21
CA SER A 91 37.76 4.99 -33.62
C SER A 91 36.42 5.72 -33.74
N SER A 92 36.43 6.88 -34.38
CA SER A 92 35.40 7.91 -34.25
C SER A 92 34.18 7.76 -35.17
N TRP A 93 33.76 6.53 -35.51
CA TRP A 93 32.61 6.32 -36.42
C TRP A 93 31.54 5.34 -35.92
N ASP A 94 31.77 4.65 -34.80
CA ASP A 94 30.76 3.81 -34.15
C ASP A 94 30.58 4.25 -32.69
N SER A 95 29.84 5.34 -32.48
CA SER A 95 29.42 5.75 -31.13
C SER A 95 28.34 4.80 -30.63
N GLN A 96 28.72 3.56 -30.30
CA GLN A 96 27.81 2.66 -29.62
C GLN A 96 27.37 3.32 -28.31
N PRO A 97 26.05 3.34 -28.02
CA PRO A 97 25.54 3.93 -26.79
C PRO A 97 26.24 3.29 -25.59
N GLN A 98 26.83 4.14 -24.73
CA GLN A 98 27.47 3.68 -23.50
C GLN A 98 26.37 3.36 -22.49
N TYR A 99 26.33 2.13 -22.00
CA TYR A 99 25.39 1.71 -20.96
C TYR A 99 26.10 1.68 -19.61
N SER A 100 25.43 2.16 -18.57
CA SER A 100 25.85 1.92 -17.18
C SER A 100 24.82 1.03 -16.52
N GLU A 101 25.27 -0.08 -15.96
CA GLU A 101 24.42 -1.04 -15.25
C GLU A 101 24.14 -0.56 -13.82
N HIS A 102 22.94 -0.87 -13.33
CA HIS A 102 22.47 -0.57 -11.98
C HIS A 102 22.08 -1.88 -11.28
N PRO A 103 21.97 -1.90 -9.94
CA PRO A 103 21.50 -3.08 -9.23
C PRO A 103 20.17 -3.60 -9.77
N SER A 104 20.13 -4.89 -10.07
CA SER A 104 18.93 -5.57 -10.55
C SER A 104 17.86 -5.65 -9.46
N ILE A 105 16.60 -5.70 -9.88
CA ILE A 105 15.44 -5.69 -8.99
C ILE A 105 14.74 -7.05 -9.08
N HIS A 106 14.57 -7.73 -7.96
CA HIS A 106 13.84 -9.00 -7.95
C HIS A 106 12.33 -8.75 -7.93
N TYR A 107 11.63 -9.09 -9.02
CA TYR A 107 10.17 -9.12 -9.05
C TYR A 107 9.69 -10.52 -8.67
N PRO A 108 9.00 -10.71 -7.53
CA PRO A 108 8.60 -12.04 -7.05
C PRO A 108 7.33 -12.59 -7.73
N GLY A 109 6.76 -11.87 -8.71
CA GLY A 109 5.57 -12.32 -9.44
C GLY A 109 4.24 -11.88 -8.85
N GLU A 110 3.16 -11.96 -9.63
CA GLU A 110 1.77 -11.72 -9.22
C GLU A 110 0.93 -12.94 -9.63
N GLY A 111 -0.01 -13.35 -8.77
CA GLY A 111 -0.72 -14.61 -8.97
C GLY A 111 -1.87 -14.87 -8.01
N TRP A 112 -2.10 -16.17 -7.80
CA TRP A 112 -3.06 -16.72 -6.85
C TRP A 112 -2.33 -17.64 -5.90
N LYS A 113 -2.59 -17.48 -4.61
CA LYS A 113 -2.15 -18.37 -3.56
C LYS A 113 -3.29 -19.36 -3.26
N VAL A 114 -2.97 -20.64 -3.34
CA VAL A 114 -3.89 -21.75 -3.06
C VAL A 114 -3.32 -22.56 -1.90
N TYR A 115 -4.09 -22.68 -0.84
CA TYR A 115 -3.63 -23.37 0.38
C TYR A 115 -4.78 -24.07 1.09
N ARG A 116 -4.44 -25.02 1.94
CA ARG A 116 -5.39 -25.79 2.76
C ARG A 116 -4.87 -25.82 4.19
N ARG A 117 -5.62 -25.18 5.11
CA ARG A 117 -5.28 -25.20 6.53
C ARG A 117 -5.22 -26.65 7.06
N PRO A 118 -4.37 -26.95 8.05
CA PRO A 118 -4.39 -28.25 8.73
C PRO A 118 -5.81 -28.60 9.18
N ASN A 119 -6.23 -29.85 8.94
CA ASN A 119 -7.57 -30.38 9.27
C ASN A 119 -8.75 -29.77 8.50
N SER A 120 -8.52 -28.81 7.60
CA SER A 120 -9.58 -28.29 6.73
C SER A 120 -9.66 -29.12 5.46
N GLN A 121 -10.86 -29.56 5.08
CA GLN A 121 -11.10 -30.12 3.76
C GLN A 121 -11.28 -29.05 2.68
N THR A 122 -11.39 -27.78 3.09
CA THR A 122 -11.65 -26.67 2.17
C THR A 122 -10.34 -26.04 1.69
N VAL A 123 -10.18 -25.96 0.37
CA VAL A 123 -9.12 -25.20 -0.26
C VAL A 123 -9.50 -23.73 -0.25
N LYS A 124 -8.58 -22.88 0.19
CA LYS A 124 -8.71 -21.43 0.15
C LYS A 124 -7.86 -20.88 -0.98
N VAL A 125 -8.41 -19.84 -1.62
CA VAL A 125 -7.78 -19.15 -2.72
C VAL A 125 -7.75 -17.67 -2.39
N THR A 126 -6.62 -17.04 -2.68
CA THR A 126 -6.47 -15.62 -2.45
C THR A 126 -5.46 -15.02 -3.41
N ARG A 127 -5.55 -13.71 -3.64
CA ARG A 127 -4.66 -13.01 -4.55
C ARG A 127 -3.26 -12.92 -3.94
N TYR A 128 -2.26 -13.34 -4.71
CA TYR A 128 -0.85 -13.15 -4.36
C TYR A 128 -0.35 -11.90 -5.08
N ASP A 129 -0.06 -10.85 -4.30
CA ASP A 129 0.48 -9.60 -4.81
C ASP A 129 1.61 -9.14 -3.88
N PRO A 130 2.85 -9.10 -4.36
CA PRO A 130 4.03 -8.93 -3.52
C PRO A 130 4.17 -7.52 -2.96
N ARG A 131 3.40 -6.57 -3.51
CA ARG A 131 3.42 -5.16 -3.09
C ARG A 131 2.63 -4.95 -1.80
N VAL A 132 1.90 -5.97 -1.36
CA VAL A 132 0.68 -5.74 -0.63
C VAL A 132 0.71 -6.51 0.69
N ASN A 133 0.96 -5.79 1.78
CA ASN A 133 0.55 -6.18 3.14
C ASN A 133 -0.99 -6.05 3.29
N ILE A 134 -1.78 -6.36 2.27
CA ILE A 134 -3.23 -6.41 2.39
C ILE A 134 -3.50 -7.73 3.12
N PRO A 135 -4.31 -7.73 4.18
CA PRO A 135 -4.82 -8.92 4.81
C PRO A 135 -5.59 -9.62 3.73
N VAL A 136 -4.99 -10.73 3.42
CA VAL A 136 -5.32 -11.60 2.35
C VAL A 136 -6.73 -12.13 2.68
N VAL A 137 -7.73 -11.65 1.93
CA VAL A 137 -9.13 -12.05 2.16
C VAL A 137 -9.27 -13.50 1.72
N GLU A 138 -9.21 -14.40 2.70
CA GLU A 138 -9.32 -15.83 2.48
C GLU A 138 -10.71 -16.17 1.95
N SER A 139 -10.80 -16.54 0.68
CA SER A 139 -12.06 -16.88 0.03
C SER A 139 -12.00 -18.34 -0.44
N THR A 140 -13.13 -19.05 -0.44
CA THR A 140 -13.23 -20.26 -1.28
C THR A 140 -13.34 -19.84 -2.74
N TYR A 141 -13.11 -20.77 -3.66
CA TYR A 141 -13.26 -20.46 -5.08
C TYR A 141 -14.68 -20.01 -5.44
N GLU A 142 -15.70 -20.55 -4.78
CA GLU A 142 -17.11 -20.23 -4.99
C GLU A 142 -17.44 -18.79 -4.57
N GLU A 143 -16.73 -18.26 -3.57
CA GLU A 143 -16.89 -16.89 -3.06
C GLU A 143 -16.21 -15.84 -3.96
N LEU A 144 -15.33 -16.24 -4.89
CA LEU A 144 -14.64 -15.33 -5.80
C LEU A 144 -15.58 -14.71 -6.85
N SER A 145 -15.21 -13.52 -7.32
CA SER A 145 -15.84 -12.86 -8.46
C SER A 145 -15.71 -13.70 -9.73
N ALA A 146 -16.58 -13.48 -10.74
CA ALA A 146 -16.52 -14.22 -12.00
C ALA A 146 -15.18 -14.02 -12.74
N GLU A 147 -14.62 -12.81 -12.67
CA GLU A 147 -13.32 -12.47 -13.25
C GLU A 147 -12.18 -13.19 -12.53
N ASP A 148 -12.20 -13.20 -11.20
CA ASP A 148 -11.20 -13.89 -10.39
C ASP A 148 -11.26 -15.40 -10.59
N LYS A 149 -12.46 -15.98 -10.63
CA LYS A 149 -12.67 -17.40 -10.98
C LYS A 149 -12.04 -17.76 -12.33
N LYS A 150 -12.22 -16.90 -13.34
CA LYS A 150 -11.58 -17.07 -14.65
C LYS A 150 -10.06 -16.97 -14.55
N SER A 151 -9.55 -16.00 -13.79
CA SER A 151 -8.12 -15.80 -13.58
C SER A 151 -7.45 -16.99 -12.87
N VAL A 152 -8.05 -17.50 -11.78
CA VAL A 152 -7.57 -18.70 -11.05
C VAL A 152 -7.52 -19.91 -11.97
N ARG A 153 -8.60 -20.18 -12.73
CA ARG A 153 -8.65 -21.29 -13.69
C ARG A 153 -7.54 -21.23 -14.74
N ASN A 154 -7.15 -20.03 -15.16
CA ASN A 154 -6.10 -19.84 -16.15
C ASN A 154 -4.69 -19.95 -15.55
N ALA A 155 -4.52 -19.59 -14.28
CA ALA A 155 -3.23 -19.60 -13.60
C ALA A 155 -2.86 -20.99 -13.04
N PHE A 156 -3.86 -21.80 -12.66
CA PHE A 156 -3.66 -23.06 -11.96
C PHE A 156 -3.89 -24.28 -12.88
N PRO A 157 -2.81 -24.97 -13.34
CA PRO A 157 -2.92 -26.23 -14.06
C PRO A 157 -3.59 -27.30 -13.19
N GLY A 158 -4.52 -28.08 -13.76
CA GLY A 158 -5.23 -29.13 -13.00
C GLY A 158 -6.41 -28.63 -12.16
N PHE A 159 -6.70 -27.32 -12.17
CA PHE A 159 -7.83 -26.74 -11.44
C PHE A 159 -9.16 -27.48 -11.67
N LYS A 160 -9.49 -27.79 -12.94
CA LYS A 160 -10.75 -28.49 -13.28
C LYS A 160 -10.83 -29.89 -12.66
N GLN A 161 -9.71 -30.60 -12.59
CA GLN A 161 -9.64 -31.94 -12.01
C GLN A 161 -9.81 -31.87 -10.49
N LEU A 162 -9.16 -30.90 -9.84
CA LEU A 162 -9.31 -30.66 -8.41
C LEU A 162 -10.75 -30.27 -8.07
N GLN A 163 -11.37 -29.40 -8.87
CA GLN A 163 -12.76 -29.00 -8.71
C GLN A 163 -13.72 -30.20 -8.90
N ALA A 164 -13.52 -31.01 -9.94
CA ALA A 164 -14.34 -32.20 -10.20
C ALA A 164 -14.20 -33.25 -9.10
N ASN A 165 -13.05 -33.33 -8.42
CA ASN A 165 -12.81 -34.21 -7.29
C ASN A 165 -13.22 -33.60 -5.93
N GLY A 166 -14.10 -32.59 -5.93
CA GLY A 166 -14.58 -31.95 -4.71
C GLY A 166 -13.47 -31.34 -3.84
N TRP A 167 -12.44 -30.79 -4.47
CA TRP A 167 -11.27 -30.17 -3.82
C TRP A 167 -10.38 -31.11 -3.00
N ARG A 168 -10.54 -32.44 -3.17
CA ARG A 168 -9.69 -33.44 -2.51
C ARG A 168 -8.37 -33.59 -3.27
N VAL A 169 -7.28 -33.20 -2.63
CA VAL A 169 -5.92 -33.24 -3.19
C VAL A 169 -5.42 -34.66 -3.40
N ASP A 170 -5.82 -35.60 -2.53
CA ASP A 170 -5.27 -36.96 -2.52
C ASP A 170 -5.85 -37.86 -3.62
N GLY A 171 -6.94 -37.44 -4.27
CA GLY A 171 -7.63 -38.23 -5.31
C GLY A 171 -7.41 -37.74 -6.74
N VAL A 172 -6.52 -36.78 -6.96
CA VAL A 172 -6.19 -36.28 -8.30
C VAL A 172 -4.84 -36.82 -8.77
N ASN A 173 -4.80 -37.36 -10.00
CA ASN A 173 -3.56 -37.87 -10.61
C ASN A 173 -2.49 -36.78 -10.75
N PHE A 174 -2.91 -35.54 -11.01
CA PHE A 174 -2.06 -34.38 -10.91
C PHE A 174 -2.05 -33.91 -9.46
N ARG A 175 -0.90 -33.95 -8.79
CA ARG A 175 -0.74 -33.43 -7.43
C ARG A 175 -0.46 -31.93 -7.48
N PRO A 176 -1.47 -31.06 -7.31
CA PRO A 176 -1.21 -29.63 -7.27
C PRO A 176 -0.35 -29.28 -6.06
N ASP A 177 0.59 -28.35 -6.24
CA ASP A 177 1.29 -27.75 -5.11
C ASP A 177 0.32 -26.85 -4.35
N ILE A 178 -0.05 -27.24 -3.14
CA ILE A 178 -0.99 -26.52 -2.29
C ILE A 178 -0.24 -26.20 -1.00
N GLY A 179 -0.21 -24.92 -0.63
CA GLY A 179 0.41 -24.51 0.62
C GLY A 179 -0.38 -24.96 1.84
N GLU A 180 0.26 -25.04 3.00
CA GLU A 180 -0.43 -25.39 4.25
C GLU A 180 -1.12 -24.17 4.89
N ASN A 181 -0.57 -22.99 4.63
CA ASN A 181 -1.10 -21.74 5.13
C ASN A 181 -0.80 -20.59 4.14
N ILE A 182 -1.25 -19.42 4.52
CA ILE A 182 -1.21 -18.20 3.71
C ILE A 182 0.21 -17.64 3.55
N MET A 183 1.09 -17.88 4.52
CA MET A 183 2.48 -17.42 4.58
C MET A 183 3.47 -18.37 3.92
N ASP A 184 3.04 -19.61 3.64
CA ASP A 184 3.84 -20.59 2.93
C ASP A 184 4.29 -20.02 1.56
N GLN A 185 5.39 -20.51 0.99
CA GLN A 185 5.79 -20.15 -0.38
C GLN A 185 5.19 -21.10 -1.43
N ARG A 186 4.67 -22.26 -1.00
CA ARG A 186 4.07 -23.28 -1.86
C ARG A 186 2.68 -22.92 -2.37
N GLY A 187 2.26 -23.45 -3.50
CA GLY A 187 0.93 -23.20 -4.06
C GLY A 187 0.68 -21.75 -4.49
N ILE A 188 1.74 -21.07 -4.92
CA ILE A 188 1.64 -19.81 -5.65
C ILE A 188 1.55 -20.13 -7.14
N TYR A 189 0.43 -19.78 -7.74
CA TYR A 189 0.13 -19.94 -9.15
C TYR A 189 0.14 -18.58 -9.84
N TYR A 190 1.23 -18.29 -10.54
CA TYR A 190 1.42 -17.00 -11.20
C TYR A 190 0.49 -16.82 -12.39
N GLN A 191 0.00 -15.59 -12.57
CA GLN A 191 -0.72 -15.24 -13.79
C GLN A 191 0.24 -15.31 -14.99
N ARG A 192 -0.28 -15.62 -16.18
CA ARG A 192 0.52 -15.75 -17.40
C ARG A 192 1.32 -14.46 -17.65
N GLY A 193 2.64 -14.59 -17.74
CA GLY A 193 3.55 -13.47 -17.96
C GLY A 193 3.83 -12.62 -16.72
N ARG A 194 3.38 -13.04 -15.53
CA ARG A 194 3.61 -12.33 -14.25
C ARG A 194 4.36 -13.21 -13.24
N GLY A 195 5.18 -14.15 -13.71
CA GLY A 195 6.01 -14.98 -12.84
C GLY A 195 7.17 -14.22 -12.20
N PRO A 196 7.88 -14.84 -11.25
CA PRO A 196 9.10 -14.27 -10.68
C PRO A 196 10.15 -14.02 -11.76
N GLN A 197 10.82 -12.87 -11.72
CA GLN A 197 11.90 -12.53 -12.63
C GLN A 197 12.83 -11.49 -12.02
N THR A 198 14.05 -11.43 -12.52
CA THR A 198 15.00 -10.36 -12.20
C THR A 198 14.91 -9.29 -13.26
N ILE A 199 14.65 -8.05 -12.85
CA ILE A 199 14.59 -6.88 -13.73
C ILE A 199 15.97 -6.22 -13.72
N SER A 200 16.73 -6.38 -14.80
CA SER A 200 18.00 -5.67 -14.97
C SER A 200 17.73 -4.21 -15.33
N VAL A 201 18.53 -3.30 -14.80
CA VAL A 201 18.37 -1.86 -15.01
C VAL A 201 19.63 -1.28 -15.60
N LYS A 202 19.50 -0.50 -16.67
CA LYS A 202 20.63 0.24 -17.26
C LYS A 202 20.25 1.68 -17.57
N SER A 203 21.21 2.59 -17.50
CA SER A 203 21.08 3.96 -17.99
C SER A 203 21.79 4.13 -19.33
N VAL A 204 21.16 4.82 -20.27
CA VAL A 204 21.72 5.07 -21.62
C VAL A 204 22.53 6.37 -21.62
N ASN A 205 23.77 6.30 -22.08
CA ASN A 205 24.74 7.40 -22.18
C ASN A 205 25.11 8.05 -20.85
N GLY A 206 25.05 7.32 -19.73
CA GLY A 206 25.32 7.83 -18.39
C GLY A 206 24.39 8.98 -17.94
N LYS A 207 23.39 9.34 -18.75
CA LYS A 207 22.42 10.38 -18.40
C LYS A 207 21.34 9.75 -17.53
N TYR A 208 21.23 10.22 -16.29
CA TYR A 208 20.18 9.88 -15.31
C TYR A 208 18.73 10.16 -15.78
N SER A 209 18.53 10.51 -17.05
CA SER A 209 17.23 10.81 -17.64
C SER A 209 16.66 9.67 -18.50
N ARG A 210 17.44 8.63 -18.83
CA ARG A 210 16.97 7.53 -19.70
C ARG A 210 17.39 6.18 -19.13
N TYR A 211 16.46 5.57 -18.38
CA TYR A 211 16.60 4.23 -17.86
C TYR A 211 15.81 3.24 -18.72
N GLU A 212 16.42 2.09 -18.97
CA GLU A 212 15.77 0.93 -19.58
C GLU A 212 15.79 -0.23 -18.60
N PHE A 213 14.72 -1.02 -18.67
CA PHE A 213 14.45 -2.15 -17.80
C PHE A 213 14.34 -3.40 -18.66
N GLN A 214 15.15 -4.41 -18.38
CA GLN A 214 15.05 -5.72 -19.00
C GLN A 214 13.99 -6.52 -18.26
N TYR A 215 13.04 -7.11 -18.99
CA TYR A 215 12.04 -7.99 -18.40
C TYR A 215 11.77 -9.17 -19.33
N HIS A 216 11.28 -10.26 -18.75
CA HIS A 216 10.88 -11.46 -19.44
C HIS A 216 9.43 -11.34 -19.90
N THR A 217 9.19 -11.63 -21.16
CA THR A 217 7.87 -11.85 -21.73
C THR A 217 7.82 -13.21 -22.39
N ARG A 218 6.62 -13.72 -22.66
CA ARG A 218 6.45 -14.93 -23.47
C ARG A 218 6.02 -14.55 -24.89
N ASP A 219 6.58 -15.23 -25.87
CA ASP A 219 6.12 -15.12 -27.26
C ASP A 219 4.78 -15.88 -27.47
N LEU A 220 4.29 -15.90 -28.71
CA LEU A 220 3.05 -16.61 -29.06
C LEU A 220 3.13 -18.12 -28.78
N LEU A 221 4.33 -18.70 -28.83
CA LEU A 221 4.60 -20.11 -28.54
C LEU A 221 4.86 -20.37 -27.05
N GLY A 222 4.81 -19.33 -26.21
CA GLY A 222 5.05 -19.43 -24.78
C GLY A 222 6.53 -19.47 -24.38
N ARG A 223 7.46 -19.27 -25.31
CA ARG A 223 8.90 -19.26 -25.04
C ARG A 223 9.28 -17.97 -24.33
N PRO A 224 10.14 -18.03 -23.30
CA PRO A 224 10.64 -16.82 -22.64
C PRO A 224 11.50 -16.01 -23.62
N THR A 225 11.27 -14.71 -23.64
CA THR A 225 12.02 -13.73 -24.42
C THR A 225 12.32 -12.53 -23.54
N GLU A 226 13.52 -11.99 -23.66
CA GLU A 226 13.93 -10.81 -22.91
C GLU A 226 13.70 -9.55 -23.75
N LYS A 227 13.18 -8.50 -23.12
CA LYS A 227 12.98 -7.20 -23.77
C LYS A 227 13.49 -6.08 -22.88
N TRP A 228 14.21 -5.15 -23.49
CA TRP A 228 14.52 -3.86 -22.89
C TRP A 228 13.42 -2.86 -23.24
N ALA A 229 12.92 -2.14 -22.24
CA ALA A 229 11.90 -1.11 -22.43
C ALA A 229 12.11 0.05 -21.45
N THR A 230 11.67 1.25 -21.84
CA THR A 230 11.52 2.37 -20.88
C THR A 230 10.37 2.08 -19.91
N TYR A 231 10.33 2.79 -18.78
CA TYR A 231 9.32 2.59 -17.75
C TYR A 231 7.88 2.62 -18.33
N GLU A 232 7.57 3.57 -19.20
CA GLU A 232 6.23 3.75 -19.78
C GLU A 232 5.79 2.60 -20.70
N LYS A 233 6.77 1.89 -21.26
CA LYS A 233 6.55 0.75 -22.18
C LYS A 233 6.54 -0.59 -21.46
N LEU A 234 6.82 -0.63 -20.17
CA LEU A 234 6.73 -1.86 -19.39
C LEU A 234 5.27 -2.32 -19.26
N PRO A 235 5.02 -3.63 -19.09
CA PRO A 235 3.72 -4.12 -18.67
C PRO A 235 3.25 -3.44 -17.37
N GLU A 236 1.95 -3.15 -17.27
CA GLU A 236 1.37 -2.41 -16.15
C GLU A 236 1.76 -2.99 -14.76
N HIS A 237 1.79 -4.31 -14.63
CA HIS A 237 2.16 -4.95 -13.36
C HIS A 237 3.61 -4.63 -12.94
N LEU A 238 4.56 -4.60 -13.87
CA LEU A 238 5.94 -4.20 -13.59
C LEU A 238 6.05 -2.71 -13.31
N GLN A 239 5.32 -1.87 -14.06
CA GLN A 239 5.27 -0.43 -13.77
C GLN A 239 4.82 -0.14 -12.34
N ARG A 240 3.75 -0.81 -11.90
CA ARG A 240 3.21 -0.65 -10.56
C ARG A 240 4.18 -1.22 -9.50
N TYR A 241 4.84 -2.35 -9.78
CA TYR A 241 5.85 -2.92 -8.90
C TYR A 241 7.04 -1.99 -8.72
N LEU A 242 7.65 -1.50 -9.81
CA LEU A 242 8.77 -0.58 -9.76
C LEU A 242 8.42 0.74 -9.05
N ARG A 243 7.20 1.25 -9.25
CA ARG A 243 6.70 2.43 -8.53
C ARG A 243 6.62 2.18 -7.02
N TRP A 244 6.07 1.03 -6.62
CA TRP A 244 6.00 0.64 -5.22
C TRP A 244 7.41 0.48 -4.63
N THR A 245 8.31 -0.25 -5.29
CA THR A 245 9.70 -0.42 -4.83
C THR A 245 10.41 0.93 -4.68
N ALA A 246 10.22 1.87 -5.61
CA ALA A 246 10.80 3.19 -5.53
C ALA A 246 10.22 4.05 -4.38
N GLN A 247 8.94 3.86 -4.04
CA GLN A 247 8.26 4.60 -2.97
C GLN A 247 8.64 4.09 -1.57
N TYR A 248 8.87 2.78 -1.43
CA TYR A 248 9.11 2.13 -0.14
C TYR A 248 10.58 1.73 0.11
N SER A 249 11.49 2.01 -0.83
CA SER A 249 12.92 1.79 -0.60
C SER A 249 13.48 2.86 0.35
N GLU A 250 14.27 2.42 1.34
CA GLU A 250 14.97 3.30 2.30
C GLU A 250 15.86 4.33 1.59
N THR A 251 16.51 3.90 0.51
CA THR A 251 17.35 4.75 -0.34
C THR A 251 16.74 4.81 -1.73
N MET A 252 16.23 5.98 -2.10
CA MET A 252 15.62 6.17 -3.42
C MET A 252 16.64 5.81 -4.51
N PRO A 253 16.41 4.73 -5.29
CA PRO A 253 17.39 4.29 -6.26
C PRO A 253 17.46 5.27 -7.43
N ALA A 254 18.61 5.40 -8.08
CA ALA A 254 18.81 6.38 -9.14
C ALA A 254 17.78 6.25 -10.29
N TRP A 255 17.40 5.01 -10.62
CA TRP A 255 16.38 4.72 -11.64
C TRP A 255 14.97 5.18 -11.27
N ALA A 256 14.67 5.44 -9.99
CA ALA A 256 13.37 5.96 -9.57
C ALA A 256 13.06 7.34 -10.18
N ALA A 257 14.08 8.09 -10.59
CA ALA A 257 13.90 9.35 -11.32
C ALA A 257 13.22 9.16 -12.70
N ALA A 258 13.25 7.94 -13.27
CA ALA A 258 12.54 7.61 -14.50
C ALA A 258 11.03 7.39 -14.30
N ILE A 259 10.56 7.26 -13.06
CA ILE A 259 9.15 6.99 -12.79
C ILE A 259 8.39 8.32 -12.66
N PRO A 260 7.37 8.57 -13.51
CA PRO A 260 6.51 9.74 -13.37
C PRO A 260 5.86 9.79 -11.98
N HIS A 261 5.76 10.99 -11.42
CA HIS A 261 5.11 11.28 -10.12
C HIS A 261 5.76 10.69 -8.87
N VAL A 262 6.89 9.97 -8.98
CA VAL A 262 7.69 9.52 -7.82
C VAL A 262 8.72 10.57 -7.40
N ARG A 263 8.75 11.74 -8.07
CA ARG A 263 9.57 12.86 -7.62
C ARG A 263 9.21 13.16 -6.17
N LYS A 264 10.23 13.12 -5.30
CA LYS A 264 10.19 13.75 -3.99
C LYS A 264 9.45 15.06 -4.20
N ARG A 265 8.35 15.26 -3.46
CA ARG A 265 7.99 16.61 -3.10
C ARG A 265 9.23 17.11 -2.38
N SER A 266 10.17 17.69 -3.11
CA SER A 266 11.05 18.68 -2.54
C SER A 266 10.04 19.59 -1.87
N SER A 267 10.03 19.58 -0.55
CA SER A 267 9.57 20.71 0.22
C SER A 267 10.38 21.88 -0.32
N THR A 268 9.89 22.49 -1.40
CA THR A 268 10.37 23.77 -1.88
C THR A 268 10.28 24.63 -0.64
N PRO A 269 11.39 25.18 -0.13
CA PRO A 269 11.28 26.19 0.90
C PRO A 269 10.36 27.24 0.29
N LEU A 270 9.21 27.46 0.90
CA LEU A 270 8.40 28.63 0.61
C LEU A 270 9.35 29.80 0.85
N GLN A 271 9.97 30.30 -0.22
CA GLN A 271 10.52 31.63 -0.23
C GLN A 271 9.29 32.52 -0.05
N LEU A 272 9.10 32.89 1.21
CA LEU A 272 8.14 33.88 1.64
C LEU A 272 8.62 35.19 1.02
N GLU A 273 8.22 35.39 -0.24
CA GLU A 273 8.48 36.62 -0.97
C GLU A 273 7.69 37.70 -0.26
N LYS A 274 8.43 38.44 0.56
CA LYS A 274 8.02 39.59 1.35
C LYS A 274 7.52 40.68 0.39
N ARG A 275 6.29 40.52 -0.09
CA ARG A 275 5.58 41.56 -0.85
C ARG A 275 5.26 42.68 0.12
N ARG A 276 6.13 43.70 0.14
CA ARG A 276 5.82 45.03 0.68
C ARG A 276 4.73 45.61 -0.20
N GLU A 277 3.47 45.44 0.20
CA GLU A 277 2.39 46.28 -0.30
C GLU A 277 2.41 47.59 0.47
N SER A 278 2.94 48.61 -0.19
CA SER A 278 2.73 50.02 0.11
C SER A 278 1.23 50.31 0.02
N VAL A 279 0.58 50.47 1.17
CA VAL A 279 -0.79 50.97 1.27
C VAL A 279 -0.78 52.43 0.86
N GLY A 280 -1.31 52.70 -0.34
CA GLY A 280 -1.73 54.02 -0.77
C GLY A 280 -2.97 54.43 -0.01
N SER A 281 -2.87 55.53 0.72
CA SER A 281 -3.94 56.32 1.28
C SER A 281 -4.84 56.85 0.16
N ASN A 282 -6.10 56.39 0.12
CA ASN A 282 -7.17 57.11 -0.56
C ASN A 282 -8.12 57.67 0.50
N GLU A 283 -8.17 58.99 0.52
CA GLU A 283 -9.21 59.82 1.10
C GLU A 283 -10.59 59.38 0.61
N VAL A 284 -11.54 59.27 1.53
CA VAL A 284 -12.95 59.45 1.22
C VAL A 284 -13.53 60.37 2.28
N ASP A 285 -13.73 61.61 1.85
CA ASP A 285 -14.67 62.56 2.45
C ASP A 285 -16.08 61.96 2.44
N THR A 286 -16.72 61.88 3.60
CA THR A 286 -18.18 62.09 3.67
C THR A 286 -18.56 62.61 5.04
N MET A 287 -18.84 63.90 5.09
CA MET A 287 -19.52 64.58 6.18
C MET A 287 -20.99 64.15 6.22
N SER A 288 -21.50 63.79 7.39
CA SER A 288 -22.82 64.26 7.85
C SER A 288 -22.97 64.08 9.37
N ALA A 289 -23.43 65.18 9.96
CA ALA A 289 -23.48 65.46 11.38
C ALA A 289 -24.82 65.06 12.02
N THR A 290 -24.94 65.40 13.32
CA THR A 290 -26.07 65.33 14.26
C THR A 290 -26.32 63.94 14.89
N ASP A 291 -26.50 63.77 16.21
CA ASP A 291 -26.55 64.68 17.36
C ASP A 291 -26.43 63.85 18.66
N ARG A 292 -25.78 64.42 19.69
CA ARG A 292 -25.98 64.25 21.16
C ARG A 292 -25.90 62.86 21.84
N LEU A 293 -24.93 62.69 22.75
CA LEU A 293 -25.03 62.91 24.22
C LEU A 293 -23.70 62.54 24.93
N PRO A 294 -23.33 63.20 26.05
CA PRO A 294 -22.06 63.00 26.72
C PRO A 294 -22.17 61.89 27.76
N VAL A 295 -21.62 60.71 27.47
CA VAL A 295 -21.33 59.71 28.49
C VAL A 295 -19.85 59.78 28.82
N ARG A 296 -19.61 60.20 30.06
CA ARG A 296 -18.34 60.24 30.75
C ARG A 296 -17.81 58.81 30.88
N THR A 297 -16.98 58.39 29.93
CA THR A 297 -16.21 57.15 30.03
C THR A 297 -14.87 57.53 30.64
N GLU A 298 -14.59 57.00 31.82
CA GLU A 298 -13.30 57.11 32.48
C GLU A 298 -12.20 56.62 31.54
N ASP A 299 -11.21 57.49 31.34
CA ASP A 299 -9.92 57.17 30.75
C ASP A 299 -9.22 56.11 31.61
N GLN A 300 -9.54 54.84 31.39
CA GLN A 300 -8.62 53.75 31.66
C GLN A 300 -7.73 53.60 30.42
N GLU A 301 -6.63 54.34 30.46
CA GLU A 301 -5.45 54.18 29.65
C GLU A 301 -4.87 52.77 29.89
N SER A 302 -5.47 51.77 29.26
CA SER A 302 -4.91 50.44 29.13
C SER A 302 -3.81 50.50 28.07
N THR A 303 -2.63 50.95 28.50
CA THR A 303 -1.36 50.57 27.87
C THR A 303 -1.31 49.04 27.84
N HIS A 304 -1.88 48.44 26.81
CA HIS A 304 -1.58 47.08 26.43
C HIS A 304 -0.09 47.09 26.03
N PRO A 305 0.81 46.47 26.81
CA PRO A 305 2.17 46.33 26.36
C PRO A 305 2.10 45.59 25.03
N LEU A 306 2.61 46.22 23.98
CA LEU A 306 2.94 45.55 22.73
C LEU A 306 3.69 44.27 23.13
N MET A 307 2.98 43.14 23.12
CA MET A 307 3.57 41.84 23.27
C MET A 307 4.42 41.67 22.02
N HIS A 308 5.66 42.17 22.10
CA HIS A 308 6.73 41.77 21.22
C HIS A 308 6.69 40.25 21.24
N LYS A 309 6.27 39.65 20.12
CA LYS A 309 6.49 38.23 19.84
C LYS A 309 7.95 38.00 20.16
N ARG A 310 8.23 37.48 21.36
CA ARG A 310 9.58 37.16 21.80
C ARG A 310 10.07 36.19 20.74
N ALA A 311 11.03 36.64 19.94
CA ALA A 311 11.76 35.76 19.06
C ALA A 311 12.32 34.67 19.98
N TRP A 312 11.77 33.46 19.84
CA TRP A 312 12.16 32.35 20.70
C TRP A 312 13.69 32.22 20.63
N PRO A 313 14.37 32.03 21.77
CA PRO A 313 15.81 31.81 21.78
C PRO A 313 16.14 30.72 20.75
N TYR A 314 17.01 31.05 19.80
CA TYR A 314 17.31 30.22 18.63
C TYR A 314 17.62 28.77 19.03
N HIS A 315 16.64 27.88 18.89
CA HIS A 315 16.87 26.45 18.97
C HIS A 315 17.49 25.99 17.66
N GLN A 316 18.58 25.21 17.74
CA GLN A 316 19.15 24.61 16.54
C GLN A 316 18.27 23.43 16.13
N GLN A 317 17.57 23.55 15.01
CA GLN A 317 16.82 22.45 14.44
C GLN A 317 17.80 21.38 13.91
N LEU A 318 17.73 20.19 14.49
CA LEU A 318 18.59 19.06 14.14
C LEU A 318 17.95 18.20 13.06
N ARG A 319 16.64 17.94 13.19
CA ARG A 319 15.92 17.00 12.32
C ARG A 319 14.43 17.32 12.28
N THR A 320 13.79 16.94 11.18
CA THR A 320 12.33 16.90 11.05
C THR A 320 11.89 15.47 10.78
N VAL A 321 10.85 15.02 11.49
CA VAL A 321 10.20 13.72 11.31
C VAL A 321 8.73 13.95 11.00
N LEU A 322 8.18 13.17 10.07
CA LEU A 322 6.76 13.20 9.76
C LEU A 322 6.09 12.01 10.43
N TYR A 323 5.25 12.27 11.44
CA TYR A 323 4.34 11.29 11.97
C TYR A 323 3.10 11.22 11.06
N PRO A 324 2.84 10.10 10.36
CA PRO A 324 1.74 10.01 9.40
C PRO A 324 0.36 9.97 10.06
N GLY A 325 0.28 9.69 11.37
CA GLY A 325 -0.97 9.50 12.09
C GLY A 325 -1.65 8.18 11.77
N LYS A 326 -2.58 7.76 12.62
CA LYS A 326 -3.44 6.60 12.33
C LYS A 326 -4.60 7.02 11.44
N LYS A 327 -5.18 6.05 10.74
CA LYS A 327 -6.33 6.28 9.85
C LYS A 327 -7.50 5.40 10.24
N ILE A 328 -8.70 5.86 9.89
CA ILE A 328 -9.95 5.13 10.11
C ILE A 328 -10.64 4.93 8.77
N VAL A 329 -10.74 3.69 8.31
CA VAL A 329 -11.48 3.34 7.08
C VAL A 329 -12.86 2.82 7.46
N LEU A 330 -13.91 3.45 6.93
CA LEU A 330 -15.27 2.94 7.04
C LEU A 330 -15.56 2.01 5.87
N VAL A 331 -15.90 0.76 6.16
CA VAL A 331 -16.14 -0.27 5.14
C VAL A 331 -17.44 -1.00 5.44
N ARG A 332 -18.13 -1.47 4.39
CA ARG A 332 -19.31 -2.32 4.55
C ARG A 332 -18.91 -3.78 4.41
N ILE A 333 -19.08 -4.57 5.47
CA ILE A 333 -18.75 -6.00 5.48
C ILE A 333 -20.04 -6.74 5.79
N ARG A 334 -20.49 -7.59 4.86
CA ARG A 334 -21.75 -8.35 4.95
C ARG A 334 -22.95 -7.45 5.29
N GLY A 335 -23.07 -6.35 4.54
CA GLY A 335 -24.16 -5.37 4.68
C GLY A 335 -24.04 -4.41 5.87
N LYS A 336 -23.09 -4.61 6.79
CA LYS A 336 -22.93 -3.79 8.01
C LYS A 336 -21.64 -2.98 7.97
N TYR A 337 -21.70 -1.72 8.42
CA TYR A 337 -20.52 -0.87 8.50
C TYR A 337 -19.61 -1.21 9.67
N ARG A 338 -18.30 -1.16 9.42
CA ARG A 338 -17.23 -1.33 10.40
C ARG A 338 -16.17 -0.25 10.19
N PHE A 339 -15.65 0.26 11.30
CA PHE A 339 -14.54 1.18 11.35
C PHE A 339 -13.26 0.38 11.56
N GLN A 340 -12.38 0.39 10.57
CA GLN A 340 -11.05 -0.21 10.64
C GLN A 340 -10.04 0.86 11.05
N ILE A 341 -9.46 0.72 12.23
CA ILE A 341 -8.34 1.55 12.66
C ILE A 341 -7.08 0.95 12.08
N VAL A 342 -6.45 1.68 11.18
CA VAL A 342 -5.23 1.27 10.47
C VAL A 342 -4.03 1.95 11.09
N SER A 343 -2.92 1.22 11.19
CA SER A 343 -1.62 1.71 11.64
C SER A 343 -1.11 2.91 10.83
N GLU A 344 -0.10 3.57 11.38
CA GLU A 344 0.60 4.73 10.86
C GLU A 344 1.07 4.58 9.40
N ASP A 345 1.63 3.41 9.08
CA ASP A 345 2.13 3.06 7.76
C ASP A 345 1.03 2.58 6.80
N GLY A 346 -0.19 2.42 7.31
CA GLY A 346 -1.32 1.93 6.54
C GLY A 346 -1.28 0.43 6.25
N THR A 347 -0.42 -0.36 6.90
CA THR A 347 -0.23 -1.78 6.54
C THR A 347 -0.97 -2.76 7.45
N GLN A 348 -1.35 -2.35 8.66
CA GLN A 348 -1.98 -3.24 9.64
C GLN A 348 -3.31 -2.68 10.14
N ILE A 349 -4.31 -3.56 10.28
CA ILE A 349 -5.53 -3.24 11.02
C ILE A 349 -5.26 -3.52 12.49
N LEU A 350 -5.27 -2.45 13.28
CA LEU A 350 -5.10 -2.54 14.72
C LEU A 350 -6.42 -2.99 15.37
N GLN A 351 -7.55 -2.44 14.91
CA GLN A 351 -8.87 -2.69 15.51
C GLN A 351 -10.00 -2.58 14.49
N SER A 352 -11.06 -3.37 14.70
CA SER A 352 -12.29 -3.38 13.88
C SER A 352 -13.51 -3.18 14.78
N MET A 353 -14.13 -2.01 14.72
CA MET A 353 -15.18 -1.60 15.67
C MET A 353 -16.49 -1.22 14.98
N LYS A 354 -17.62 -1.40 15.68
CA LYS A 354 -18.90 -0.77 15.31
C LYS A 354 -18.91 0.68 15.80
N TRP A 355 -19.77 1.53 15.22
CA TRP A 355 -19.91 2.94 15.65
C TRP A 355 -20.04 3.09 17.18
N ARG A 356 -20.96 2.35 17.80
CA ARG A 356 -21.22 2.41 19.25
C ARG A 356 -20.03 1.98 20.13
N GLN A 357 -19.09 1.23 19.57
CA GLN A 357 -17.91 0.73 20.29
C GLN A 357 -16.74 1.70 20.19
N LEU A 358 -16.78 2.69 19.29
CA LEU A 358 -15.74 3.70 19.19
C LEU A 358 -15.71 4.57 20.46
N PRO A 359 -14.51 4.96 20.93
CA PRO A 359 -14.37 5.94 22.00
C PRO A 359 -15.18 7.21 21.71
N SER A 360 -15.73 7.83 22.75
CA SER A 360 -16.56 9.04 22.63
C SER A 360 -15.84 10.17 21.89
N GLU A 361 -14.57 10.39 22.20
CA GLU A 361 -13.71 11.39 21.54
C GLU A 361 -13.55 11.11 20.04
N VAL A 362 -13.34 9.85 19.66
CA VAL A 362 -13.21 9.43 18.26
C VAL A 362 -14.53 9.65 17.52
N ARG A 363 -15.67 9.30 18.11
CA ARG A 363 -16.99 9.58 17.54
C ARG A 363 -17.22 11.07 17.34
N ALA A 364 -16.88 11.89 18.34
CA ALA A 364 -17.02 13.35 18.25
C ALA A 364 -16.13 13.94 17.14
N GLY A 365 -14.88 13.48 17.03
CA GLY A 365 -13.97 13.86 15.94
C GLY A 365 -14.49 13.46 14.56
N LEU A 366 -14.98 12.22 14.41
CA LEU A 366 -15.58 11.74 13.17
C LEU A 366 -16.83 12.53 12.77
N ARG A 367 -17.70 12.88 13.72
CA ARG A 367 -18.87 13.74 13.44
C ARG A 367 -18.48 15.13 12.95
N ARG A 368 -17.39 15.72 13.47
CA ARG A 368 -16.87 17.01 12.98
C ARG A 368 -16.38 16.92 11.54
N MET A 369 -15.74 15.81 11.17
CA MET A 369 -15.24 15.60 9.81
C MET A 369 -16.36 15.19 8.82
N SER A 370 -17.36 14.45 9.29
CA SER A 370 -18.51 14.04 8.49
C SER A 370 -19.78 13.95 9.35
N PRO A 371 -20.63 14.99 9.36
CA PRO A 371 -21.80 15.07 10.25
C PRO A 371 -22.80 13.91 10.09
N ARG A 372 -22.87 13.28 8.90
CA ARG A 372 -23.81 12.20 8.60
C ARG A 372 -23.25 10.79 8.86
N ILE A 373 -21.99 10.67 9.30
CA ILE A 373 -21.30 9.38 9.44
C ILE A 373 -22.00 8.42 10.41
N GLU A 374 -22.56 8.94 11.51
CA GLU A 374 -23.29 8.15 12.49
C GLU A 374 -24.52 7.52 11.87
N ASN A 375 -25.34 8.32 11.19
CA ASN A 375 -26.58 7.86 10.56
C ASN A 375 -26.28 6.74 9.55
N VAL A 376 -25.29 6.94 8.68
CA VAL A 376 -24.83 5.92 7.73
C VAL A 376 -24.41 4.63 8.44
N ALA A 377 -23.59 4.75 9.48
CA ALA A 377 -23.04 3.60 10.20
C ALA A 377 -24.10 2.82 10.99
N THR A 378 -25.15 3.49 11.51
CA THR A 378 -26.19 2.85 12.32
C THR A 378 -27.35 2.28 11.49
N HIS A 379 -27.75 2.96 10.40
CA HIS A 379 -28.94 2.58 9.62
C HIS A 379 -28.62 1.74 8.38
N SER A 380 -27.36 1.31 8.21
CA SER A 380 -26.93 0.41 7.13
C SER A 380 -27.26 0.93 5.71
N VAL A 381 -27.19 2.25 5.54
CA VAL A 381 -27.40 2.97 4.26
C VAL A 381 -26.54 2.34 3.15
N PRO A 382 -27.06 2.10 1.93
CA PRO A 382 -26.26 1.61 0.80
C PRO A 382 -25.00 2.45 0.54
N GLU A 383 -23.90 1.82 0.10
CA GLU A 383 -22.61 2.51 -0.05
C GLU A 383 -22.66 3.70 -1.01
N ALA A 384 -23.38 3.56 -2.13
CA ALA A 384 -23.56 4.64 -3.09
C ALA A 384 -24.25 5.85 -2.46
N GLU A 385 -25.30 5.62 -1.67
CA GLU A 385 -26.04 6.68 -0.99
C GLU A 385 -25.22 7.29 0.16
N ALA A 386 -24.46 6.48 0.90
CA ALA A 386 -23.54 6.97 1.93
C ALA A 386 -22.49 7.93 1.34
N ARG A 387 -21.93 7.61 0.17
CA ARG A 387 -21.01 8.50 -0.56
C ARG A 387 -21.69 9.79 -1.01
N ASN A 388 -22.96 9.72 -1.45
CA ASN A 388 -23.75 10.90 -1.78
C ASN A 388 -23.98 11.82 -0.57
N TYR A 389 -23.97 11.26 0.65
CA TYR A 389 -23.98 12.03 1.90
C TYR A 389 -22.62 12.61 2.31
N GLY A 390 -21.58 12.46 1.47
CA GLY A 390 -20.22 12.92 1.77
C GLY A 390 -19.50 12.05 2.80
N VAL A 391 -19.99 10.85 3.05
CA VAL A 391 -19.31 9.89 3.93
C VAL A 391 -18.29 9.13 3.09
N LEU A 392 -17.00 9.23 3.46
CA LEU A 392 -15.94 8.41 2.90
C LEU A 392 -16.20 6.94 3.29
N VAL A 393 -16.47 6.11 2.29
CA VAL A 393 -16.67 4.66 2.42
C VAL A 393 -15.69 3.95 1.51
N GLY A 394 -14.74 3.24 2.12
CA GLY A 394 -13.72 2.47 1.41
C GLY A 394 -14.29 1.22 0.74
N ASN A 395 -13.77 0.90 -0.45
CA ASN A 395 -14.13 -0.33 -1.17
C ASN A 395 -13.56 -1.59 -0.51
N HIS A 396 -12.50 -1.44 0.28
CA HIS A 396 -11.88 -2.48 1.08
C HIS A 396 -11.22 -1.88 2.31
N ILE A 397 -10.78 -2.75 3.22
CA ILE A 397 -10.28 -2.40 4.56
C ILE A 397 -8.96 -1.60 4.59
N TYR A 398 -8.32 -1.36 3.44
CA TYR A 398 -7.09 -0.56 3.24
C TYR A 398 -7.27 0.54 2.20
N ASP A 399 -8.51 0.93 1.90
CA ASP A 399 -8.77 2.01 0.97
C ASP A 399 -8.43 3.36 1.63
N LEU A 400 -7.13 3.66 1.75
CA LEU A 400 -6.61 4.83 2.45
C LEU A 400 -6.98 6.15 1.76
N ASN A 401 -7.43 6.10 0.51
CA ASN A 401 -7.95 7.25 -0.22
C ASN A 401 -9.34 7.67 0.28
N ASN A 402 -10.09 6.72 0.86
CA ASN A 402 -11.40 6.93 1.46
C ASN A 402 -11.35 6.75 2.99
N ALA A 403 -10.26 7.20 3.62
CA ALA A 403 -10.04 7.11 5.06
C ALA A 403 -10.16 8.48 5.74
N TYR A 404 -10.63 8.47 6.98
CA TYR A 404 -10.55 9.60 7.88
C TYR A 404 -9.22 9.58 8.64
N PHE A 405 -8.70 10.75 9.00
CA PHE A 405 -7.63 10.84 9.98
C PHE A 405 -8.16 10.45 11.35
N HIS A 406 -7.37 9.71 12.14
CA HIS A 406 -7.77 9.35 13.49
C HIS A 406 -7.74 10.60 14.40
N PRO A 407 -8.86 11.01 15.02
CA PRO A 407 -8.91 12.25 15.80
C PRO A 407 -7.92 12.33 16.96
N SER A 408 -7.68 11.21 17.65
CA SER A 408 -6.73 11.13 18.77
C SER A 408 -5.28 10.82 18.37
N PHE A 409 -5.03 10.49 17.09
CA PHE A 409 -3.70 10.16 16.56
C PHE A 409 -3.50 10.84 15.20
N PRO A 410 -3.63 12.18 15.13
CA PRO A 410 -3.52 12.91 13.87
C PRO A 410 -2.09 12.86 13.33
N SER A 411 -1.93 13.14 12.03
CA SER A 411 -0.60 13.37 11.48
C SER A 411 0.03 14.60 12.12
N ALA A 412 1.35 14.56 12.33
CA ALA A 412 2.10 15.64 12.94
C ALA A 412 3.50 15.75 12.34
N THR A 413 4.01 16.97 12.26
CA THR A 413 5.43 17.22 11.99
C THR A 413 6.14 17.35 13.33
N ILE A 414 7.21 16.61 13.54
CA ILE A 414 7.98 16.63 14.79
C ILE A 414 9.37 17.18 14.47
N HIS A 415 9.69 18.34 15.05
CA HIS A 415 11.02 18.92 14.96
C HIS A 415 11.84 18.43 16.16
N VAL A 416 12.99 17.83 15.89
CA VAL A 416 14.00 17.54 16.90
C VAL A 416 14.93 18.74 16.96
N VAL A 417 14.99 19.38 18.11
CA VAL A 417 15.73 20.63 18.31
C VAL A 417 16.70 20.50 19.48
N ARG A 418 17.79 21.29 19.45
CA ARG A 418 18.73 21.40 20.56
C ARG A 418 18.44 22.66 21.36
N SER A 419 18.28 22.51 22.67
CA SER A 419 18.19 23.65 23.60
C SER A 419 19.54 24.36 23.74
N GLN A 420 19.54 25.58 24.28
CA GLN A 420 20.77 26.33 24.56
C GLN A 420 21.69 25.62 25.58
N HIS A 421 21.11 24.79 26.44
CA HIS A 421 21.85 23.96 27.40
C HIS A 421 22.32 22.62 26.80
N GLY A 422 22.15 22.42 25.49
CA GLY A 422 22.49 21.18 24.84
C GLY A 422 21.57 20.03 25.24
N GLN A 423 20.28 20.27 25.44
CA GLN A 423 19.29 19.18 25.63
C GLN A 423 18.55 18.93 24.32
N THR A 424 18.29 17.68 23.97
CA THR A 424 17.43 17.30 22.84
C THR A 424 15.96 17.40 23.23
N LEU A 425 15.23 18.25 22.52
CA LEU A 425 13.80 18.50 22.70
C LEU A 425 13.03 18.16 21.41
N PHE A 426 11.72 17.96 21.56
CA PHE A 426 10.80 17.57 20.48
C PHE A 426 9.65 18.56 20.41
N GLN A 427 9.42 19.14 19.24
CA GLN A 427 8.40 20.15 19.00
C GLN A 427 7.38 19.63 18.00
N MET A 428 6.10 19.62 18.37
CA MET A 428 5.00 19.13 17.52
C MET A 428 4.43 20.26 16.66
N GLY A 429 4.94 20.42 15.44
CA GLY A 429 4.61 21.50 14.52
C GLY A 429 5.33 22.81 14.84
N ASP A 430 5.13 23.82 14.00
CA ASP A 430 5.93 25.06 14.00
C ASP A 430 5.64 25.99 15.20
N HIS A 431 4.55 25.75 15.93
CA HIS A 431 4.05 26.66 16.97
C HIS A 431 3.93 26.03 18.36
N ALA A 432 4.13 24.71 18.48
CA ALA A 432 4.12 24.07 19.79
C ALA A 432 5.38 24.42 20.58
N GLU A 433 5.29 24.40 21.91
CA GLU A 433 6.48 24.48 22.75
C GLU A 433 7.28 23.18 22.65
N PRO A 434 8.62 23.23 22.53
CA PRO A 434 9.46 22.03 22.57
C PRO A 434 9.35 21.34 23.93
N VAL A 435 9.15 20.03 23.93
CA VAL A 435 9.07 19.21 25.13
C VAL A 435 10.20 18.17 25.17
N VAL A 436 10.55 17.71 26.35
CA VAL A 436 11.44 16.55 26.51
C VAL A 436 10.76 15.29 25.98
N PHE A 437 11.54 14.26 25.63
CA PHE A 437 11.02 13.01 25.06
C PHE A 437 9.85 12.41 25.86
N TRP A 438 9.95 12.37 27.19
CA TRP A 438 8.90 11.81 28.04
C TRP A 438 7.63 12.67 28.12
N GLY A 439 7.70 13.95 27.73
CA GLY A 439 6.55 14.85 27.62
C GLY A 439 5.73 14.64 26.34
N LEU A 440 6.25 13.87 25.37
CA LEU A 440 5.48 13.51 24.19
C LEU A 440 4.34 12.52 24.54
N PRO A 441 3.22 12.58 23.81
CA PRO A 441 2.20 11.54 23.83
C PRO A 441 2.82 10.15 23.58
N SER A 442 2.33 9.13 24.29
CA SER A 442 2.89 7.76 24.25
C SER A 442 3.03 7.23 22.83
N HIS A 443 1.99 7.37 21.99
CA HIS A 443 2.01 6.90 20.61
C HIS A 443 3.12 7.55 19.75
N LEU A 444 3.47 8.82 20.00
CA LEU A 444 4.58 9.46 19.30
C LEU A 444 5.93 8.95 19.80
N ARG A 445 6.04 8.65 21.10
CA ARG A 445 7.26 8.03 21.66
C ARG A 445 7.49 6.67 21.04
N ASP A 446 6.47 5.81 21.04
CA ASP A 446 6.53 4.47 20.45
C ASP A 446 6.92 4.54 18.96
N TYR A 447 6.35 5.50 18.22
CA TYR A 447 6.69 5.73 16.83
C TYR A 447 8.15 6.17 16.64
N LEU A 448 8.61 7.17 17.40
CA LEU A 448 9.97 7.71 17.28
C LEU A 448 11.04 6.68 17.68
N GLU A 449 10.77 5.80 18.65
CA GLU A 449 11.67 4.71 19.05
C GLU A 449 11.90 3.70 17.93
N GLN A 450 10.86 3.42 17.15
CA GLN A 450 10.91 2.51 16.00
C GLN A 450 11.47 3.18 14.75
N HIS A 451 11.45 4.52 14.68
CA HIS A 451 11.83 5.27 13.49
C HIS A 451 13.36 5.43 13.38
N GLN A 452 13.97 4.64 12.50
CA GLN A 452 15.44 4.53 12.37
C GLN A 452 16.17 5.87 12.24
N SER A 453 15.64 6.81 11.44
CA SER A 453 16.33 8.09 11.20
C SER A 453 16.39 9.05 12.40
N VAL A 454 15.71 8.73 13.51
CA VAL A 454 15.75 9.53 14.74
C VAL A 454 16.10 8.74 16.00
N ARG A 455 16.40 7.45 15.83
CA ARG A 455 16.74 6.56 16.94
C ARG A 455 17.86 7.11 17.81
N ASP A 456 18.92 7.65 17.20
CA ASP A 456 20.06 8.20 17.93
C ASP A 456 19.68 9.42 18.79
N PHE A 457 18.82 10.31 18.27
CA PHE A 457 18.31 11.46 19.03
C PHE A 457 17.40 11.03 20.17
N VAL A 458 16.59 9.98 19.98
CA VAL A 458 15.73 9.41 21.03
C VAL A 458 16.59 8.81 22.15
N VAL A 459 17.58 7.99 21.81
CA VAL A 459 18.53 7.41 22.79
C VAL A 459 19.26 8.51 23.55
N GLN A 460 19.70 9.56 22.85
CA GLN A 460 20.33 10.70 23.48
C GLN A 460 19.38 11.45 24.42
N ALA A 461 18.15 11.75 24.00
CA ALA A 461 17.17 12.45 24.82
C ALA A 461 16.77 11.65 26.08
N GLN A 462 16.71 10.31 25.98
CA GLN A 462 16.46 9.41 27.10
C GLN A 462 17.60 9.38 28.13
N ARG A 463 18.85 9.58 27.69
CA ARG A 463 20.02 9.73 28.58
C ARG A 463 20.04 11.09 29.28
N GLU A 464 19.74 12.15 28.53
CA GLU A 464 19.72 13.53 29.04
C GLU A 464 18.56 13.78 30.01
N THR A 465 17.46 13.06 29.84
CA THR A 465 16.26 13.19 30.66
C THR A 465 15.81 11.79 31.11
N PRO A 466 16.31 11.28 32.25
CA PRO A 466 15.95 9.94 32.70
C PRO A 466 14.45 9.82 32.95
N ARG A 467 13.92 8.61 32.71
CA ARG A 467 12.49 8.30 32.84
C ARG A 467 12.00 8.68 34.25
N PRO A 468 10.94 9.49 34.39
CA PRO A 468 10.42 9.87 35.70
C PRO A 468 10.07 8.64 36.54
N SER A 469 10.27 8.70 37.86
CA SER A 469 10.07 7.55 38.76
C SER A 469 8.64 6.98 38.70
N TRP A 470 7.63 7.84 38.51
CA TRP A 470 6.23 7.47 38.37
C TRP A 470 5.89 6.71 37.08
N PHE A 471 6.84 6.57 36.16
CA PHE A 471 6.71 5.73 34.98
C PHE A 471 7.28 4.31 35.16
N ARG A 472 7.90 3.98 36.30
CA ARG A 472 8.27 2.60 36.67
C ARG A 472 7.03 1.91 37.26
N GLY A 473 6.16 1.43 36.39
CA GLY A 473 5.01 0.58 36.72
C GLY A 473 5.38 -0.89 36.68
#